data_AF-A0A174ELJ7-F1
#
_entry.id   AF-A0A174ELJ7-F1
#
_cell.length_a   1.000
_cell.length_b   1.000
_cell.length_c   1.000
_cell.angle_alpha   90.00
_cell.angle_beta   90.00
_cell.angle_gamma   90.00
#
_symmetry.space_group_name_H-M   'P 1'
#
loop_
_entity.id
_entity.type
_entity.pdbx_description
1 polymer ?
#
loop_
_entity_poly.entity_id
_entity_poly.type
_entity_poly.pdbx_seq_one_letter_code
_entity_poly.pdbx_strand_id
1 'polypeptide(L)'
;MKYEIKEYFNYEEYKLIDLYPVEKIHYRRGNSLKNFFSIDFKMWQDYFCEDYTPPEGCEILLFHCCSWSKPYDFSYIVNPIRNVAKKYNKVHRAILSNVGVVPYEYQMNPTFCSYDFPPIYDTTGLQLEEISSMREEIIKISYERILRYLKKHKNHYKKVITLGTPVKYGIAHIVATACSELNIPCENVINKDLYHKYKDKGYRDNSEIFIEKEVLESLDKILKRNCSELEK
;
A
#
# COMPACT_ATOMS: atom_id res chain seq x y z
N MET A 1 24.76 -0.64 -0.60
CA MET A 1 25.19 -0.11 -1.92
C MET A 1 24.72 1.34 -1.99
N LYS A 2 25.52 2.32 -2.44
CA LYS A 2 25.03 3.71 -2.53
C LYS A 2 24.32 3.89 -3.87
N TYR A 3 23.00 3.94 -3.85
CA TYR A 3 22.20 4.26 -5.03
C TYR A 3 22.15 5.78 -5.23
N GLU A 4 22.18 6.23 -6.49
CA GLU A 4 21.91 7.63 -6.82
C GLU A 4 20.39 7.85 -6.76
N ILE A 5 19.95 8.79 -5.91
CA ILE A 5 18.55 9.18 -5.82
C ILE A 5 18.36 10.45 -6.64
N LYS A 6 17.50 10.39 -7.65
CA LYS A 6 17.11 11.53 -8.49
C LYS A 6 15.70 11.98 -8.13
N GLU A 7 15.41 13.24 -8.34
CA GLU A 7 14.04 13.75 -8.20
C GLU A 7 13.34 13.71 -9.56
N TYR A 8 12.02 13.55 -9.56
CA TYR A 8 11.26 13.65 -10.79
C TYR A 8 11.11 15.13 -11.17
N PHE A 9 11.31 15.45 -12.46
CA PHE A 9 11.24 16.84 -12.94
C PHE A 9 9.88 17.47 -12.62
N ASN A 10 9.87 18.60 -11.91
CA ASN A 10 8.70 19.31 -11.37
C ASN A 10 7.89 18.59 -10.29
N TYR A 11 8.40 17.48 -9.73
CA TYR A 11 7.77 16.75 -8.62
C TYR A 11 8.83 16.26 -7.64
N GLU A 12 9.35 17.18 -6.83
CA GLU A 12 10.44 16.95 -5.86
C GLU A 12 10.08 15.92 -4.79
N GLU A 13 8.78 15.70 -4.55
CA GLU A 13 8.30 14.68 -3.62
C GLU A 13 8.52 13.24 -4.12
N TYR A 14 8.79 13.05 -5.41
CA TYR A 14 9.02 11.72 -5.98
C TYR A 14 10.51 11.46 -6.22
N LYS A 15 10.96 10.29 -5.76
CA LYS A 15 12.33 9.83 -5.82
C LYS A 15 12.47 8.69 -6.83
N LEU A 16 13.42 8.83 -7.74
CA LEU A 16 13.80 7.85 -8.74
C LEU A 16 15.12 7.20 -8.35
N ILE A 17 15.16 5.88 -8.42
CA ILE A 17 16.35 5.08 -8.19
C ILE A 17 16.44 3.99 -9.25
N ASP A 18 17.61 3.88 -9.88
CA ASP A 18 17.94 2.82 -10.82
C ASP A 18 18.29 1.52 -10.07
N LEU A 19 17.32 0.98 -9.33
CA LEU A 19 17.50 -0.24 -8.52
C LEU A 19 17.51 -1.50 -9.39
N TYR A 20 16.72 -1.49 -10.47
CA TYR A 20 16.61 -2.59 -11.42
C TYR A 20 16.70 -2.03 -12.84
N PRO A 21 17.45 -2.67 -13.76
CA PRO A 21 17.65 -2.12 -15.11
C PRO A 21 16.32 -1.92 -15.84
N VAL A 22 16.07 -0.68 -16.29
CA VAL A 22 14.79 -0.27 -16.87
C VAL A 22 14.45 -1.07 -18.13
N GLU A 23 15.46 -1.41 -18.93
CA GLU A 23 15.32 -2.23 -20.13
C GLU A 23 14.86 -3.67 -19.86
N LYS A 24 14.99 -4.15 -18.61
CA LYS A 24 14.49 -5.46 -18.17
C LYS A 24 13.08 -5.38 -17.56
N ILE A 25 12.49 -4.20 -17.49
CA ILE A 25 11.14 -4.00 -16.98
C ILE A 25 10.17 -4.15 -18.13
N HIS A 26 9.34 -5.19 -18.07
CA HIS A 26 8.27 -5.43 -19.02
C HIS A 26 6.92 -5.11 -18.40
N TYR A 27 5.99 -4.62 -19.21
CA TYR A 27 4.64 -4.37 -18.75
C TYR A 27 3.92 -5.69 -18.47
N ARG A 28 3.44 -5.85 -17.24
CA ARG A 28 2.75 -7.06 -16.75
C ARG A 28 1.24 -6.84 -16.78
N ARG A 29 0.57 -7.39 -17.78
CA ARG A 29 -0.89 -7.40 -17.84
C ARG A 29 -1.44 -8.60 -17.07
N GLY A 30 -2.36 -8.35 -16.14
CA GLY A 30 -3.08 -9.40 -15.44
C GLY A 30 -2.36 -9.91 -14.19
N ASN A 31 -3.05 -10.79 -13.47
CA ASN A 31 -2.66 -11.23 -12.14
C ASN A 31 -2.08 -12.65 -12.14
N SER A 32 -1.00 -12.88 -12.89
CA SER A 32 -0.28 -14.16 -12.78
C SER A 32 0.41 -14.23 -11.42
N LEU A 33 0.24 -15.35 -10.70
CA LEU A 33 0.95 -15.61 -9.45
C LEU A 33 2.48 -15.41 -9.58
N LYS A 34 3.04 -15.72 -10.75
CA LYS A 34 4.47 -15.50 -11.07
C LYS A 34 4.89 -14.04 -10.91
N ASN A 35 3.98 -13.09 -11.10
CA ASN A 35 4.26 -11.67 -10.93
C ASN A 35 4.58 -11.34 -9.47
N PHE A 36 3.98 -12.01 -8.48
CA PHE A 36 4.33 -11.82 -7.07
C PHE A 36 5.78 -12.16 -6.79
N PHE A 37 6.38 -13.06 -7.56
CA PHE A 37 7.77 -13.52 -7.40
C PHE A 37 8.76 -12.82 -8.34
N SER A 38 8.32 -11.76 -9.01
CA SER A 38 9.18 -11.03 -9.93
C SER A 38 10.42 -10.48 -9.22
N ILE A 39 11.58 -10.59 -9.87
CA ILE A 39 12.87 -10.23 -9.27
C ILE A 39 12.97 -8.73 -8.95
N ASP A 40 12.42 -7.87 -9.81
CA ASP A 40 12.35 -6.42 -9.57
C ASP A 40 11.52 -6.11 -8.32
N PHE A 41 10.37 -6.78 -8.13
CA PHE A 41 9.55 -6.62 -6.93
C PHE A 41 10.31 -7.05 -5.67
N LYS A 42 11.03 -8.17 -5.74
CA LYS A 42 11.87 -8.63 -4.62
C LYS A 42 12.95 -7.59 -4.30
N MET A 43 13.68 -7.10 -5.31
CA MET A 43 14.75 -6.11 -5.10
C MET A 43 14.21 -4.82 -4.47
N TRP A 44 13.08 -4.31 -4.94
CA TRP A 44 12.43 -3.14 -4.32
C TRP A 44 11.99 -3.39 -2.88
N GLN A 45 11.40 -4.56 -2.57
CA GLN A 45 11.05 -4.90 -1.19
C GLN A 45 12.28 -5.02 -0.29
N ASP A 46 13.37 -5.62 -0.78
CA ASP A 46 14.62 -5.72 -0.03
C ASP A 46 15.20 -4.32 0.22
N TYR A 47 15.26 -3.46 -0.80
CA TYR A 47 15.67 -2.06 -0.64
C TYR A 47 14.84 -1.32 0.44
N PHE A 48 13.51 -1.43 0.37
CA PHE A 48 12.64 -0.79 1.37
C PHE A 48 12.78 -1.36 2.78
N CYS A 49 13.27 -2.60 2.93
CA CYS A 49 13.45 -3.26 4.22
C CYS A 49 14.89 -3.20 4.75
N GLU A 50 15.85 -2.74 3.96
CA GLU A 50 17.28 -2.80 4.30
C GLU A 50 17.95 -1.42 4.26
N ASP A 51 17.88 -0.75 3.11
CA ASP A 51 18.62 0.48 2.83
C ASP A 51 17.78 1.76 2.97
N TYR A 52 16.47 1.66 2.71
CA TYR A 52 15.55 2.79 2.77
C TYR A 52 15.40 3.36 4.19
N THR A 53 15.29 4.68 4.28
CA THR A 53 14.94 5.42 5.50
C THR A 53 13.67 6.23 5.24
N PRO A 54 12.62 6.08 6.05
CA PRO A 54 11.41 6.88 5.89
C PRO A 54 11.63 8.39 6.10
N PRO A 55 10.79 9.25 5.50
CA PRO A 55 10.90 10.70 5.64
C PRO A 55 10.93 11.17 7.10
N GLU A 56 11.87 12.06 7.43
CA GLU A 56 11.98 12.61 8.79
C GLU A 56 10.71 13.37 9.21
N GLY A 57 10.39 13.30 10.51
CA GLY A 57 9.21 13.97 11.08
C GLY A 57 7.88 13.23 10.85
N CYS A 58 7.86 12.16 10.06
CA CYS A 58 6.65 11.37 9.83
C CYS A 58 6.49 10.22 10.84
N GLU A 59 5.75 10.46 11.91
CA GLU A 59 5.58 9.49 12.99
C GLU A 59 4.39 8.52 12.79
N ILE A 60 3.54 8.76 11.79
CA ILE A 60 2.36 7.95 11.45
C ILE A 60 2.52 7.37 10.05
N LEU A 61 2.39 6.04 9.92
CA LEU A 61 2.32 5.36 8.63
C LEU A 61 0.86 5.17 8.22
N LEU A 62 0.44 5.79 7.12
CA LEU A 62 -0.83 5.52 6.45
C LEU A 62 -0.62 4.51 5.32
N PHE A 63 -1.11 3.29 5.51
CA PHE A 63 -1.27 2.33 4.44
C PHE A 63 -2.60 2.55 3.71
N HIS A 64 -2.53 2.67 2.38
CA HIS A 64 -3.72 2.74 1.53
C HIS A 64 -3.59 1.81 0.31
N CYS A 65 -4.71 1.59 -0.37
CA CYS A 65 -4.76 0.76 -1.57
C CYS A 65 -3.93 1.32 -2.73
N CYS A 66 -3.53 0.44 -3.64
CA CYS A 66 -3.12 0.82 -4.99
C CYS A 66 -4.33 1.16 -5.87
N SER A 67 -4.07 1.64 -7.08
CA SER A 67 -5.08 1.85 -8.11
C SER A 67 -4.64 1.27 -9.45
N TRP A 68 -5.59 1.01 -10.34
CA TRP A 68 -5.27 0.62 -11.71
C TRP A 68 -4.45 1.69 -12.44
N SER A 69 -4.90 2.95 -12.40
CA SER A 69 -4.18 4.08 -12.97
C SER A 69 -2.92 4.41 -12.16
N LYS A 70 -1.83 4.70 -12.89
CA LYS A 70 -0.49 4.97 -12.38
C LYS A 70 0.13 6.18 -13.07
N PRO A 71 1.01 6.95 -12.39
CA PRO A 71 1.40 6.81 -10.99
C PRO A 71 0.21 7.01 -10.03
N TYR A 72 0.22 6.30 -8.90
CA TYR A 72 -0.94 6.15 -8.02
C TYR A 72 -1.57 7.49 -7.63
N ASP A 73 -0.78 8.46 -7.19
CA ASP A 73 -1.22 9.78 -6.71
C ASP A 73 -2.06 10.60 -7.70
N PHE A 74 -2.00 10.26 -9.00
CA PHE A 74 -2.75 10.92 -10.06
C PHE A 74 -4.03 10.16 -10.44
N SER A 75 -4.30 9.01 -9.80
CA SER A 75 -5.49 8.22 -10.07
C SER A 75 -6.74 8.79 -9.42
N TYR A 76 -7.89 8.46 -9.99
CA TYR A 76 -9.21 8.78 -9.45
C TYR A 76 -9.40 8.29 -7.99
N ILE A 77 -8.79 7.15 -7.63
CA ILE A 77 -8.93 6.54 -6.30
C ILE A 77 -7.96 7.15 -5.28
N VAL A 78 -6.69 7.33 -5.66
CA VAL A 78 -5.65 7.70 -4.69
C VAL A 78 -5.50 9.22 -4.57
N ASN A 79 -5.87 10.01 -5.59
CA ASN A 79 -5.78 11.46 -5.51
C ASN A 79 -6.61 12.05 -4.35
N PRO A 80 -7.88 11.64 -4.11
CA PRO A 80 -8.63 12.09 -2.94
C PRO A 80 -7.98 11.69 -1.61
N ILE A 81 -7.44 10.47 -1.52
CA ILE A 81 -6.74 9.96 -0.32
C ILE A 81 -5.50 10.82 -0.04
N ARG A 82 -4.68 11.09 -1.07
CA ARG A 82 -3.53 12.01 -1.00
C ARG A 82 -3.93 13.39 -0.49
N ASN A 83 -5.04 13.94 -1.00
CA ASN A 83 -5.50 15.28 -0.63
C ASN A 83 -5.92 15.40 0.83
N VAL A 84 -6.44 14.32 1.43
CA VAL A 84 -6.70 14.26 2.87
C VAL A 84 -5.39 14.13 3.66
N ALA A 85 -4.54 13.18 3.29
CA ALA A 85 -3.30 12.90 4.02
C ALA A 85 -2.31 14.06 4.03
N LYS A 86 -2.16 14.80 2.92
CA LYS A 86 -1.19 15.90 2.78
C LYS A 86 -1.44 17.09 3.72
N LYS A 87 -2.60 17.16 4.38
CA LYS A 87 -2.89 18.17 5.41
C LYS A 87 -2.08 17.95 6.69
N TYR A 88 -1.48 16.76 6.86
CA TYR A 88 -0.84 16.31 8.08
C TYR A 88 0.63 15.96 7.83
N ASN A 89 1.55 16.83 8.24
CA ASN A 89 3.00 16.67 8.04
C ASN A 89 3.60 15.43 8.73
N LYS A 90 2.99 14.96 9.82
CA LYS A 90 3.42 13.75 10.54
C LYS A 90 3.00 12.44 9.87
N VAL A 91 2.25 12.49 8.76
CA VAL A 91 1.70 11.31 8.09
C VAL A 91 2.52 10.98 6.85
N HIS A 92 3.19 9.84 6.89
CA HIS A 92 3.83 9.24 5.72
C HIS A 92 2.89 8.21 5.08
N ARG A 93 2.75 8.23 3.75
CA ARG A 93 1.92 7.29 3.01
C ARG A 93 2.74 6.15 2.43
N ALA A 94 2.21 4.94 2.50
CA ALA A 94 2.70 3.84 1.70
C ALA A 94 1.55 3.10 1.02
N ILE A 95 1.75 2.76 -0.25
CA ILE A 95 0.81 2.01 -1.05
C ILE A 95 1.01 0.52 -0.79
N LEU A 96 -0.06 -0.18 -0.47
CA LEU A 96 -0.08 -1.64 -0.44
C LEU A 96 -0.58 -2.15 -1.79
N SER A 97 0.30 -2.89 -2.46
CA SER A 97 0.04 -3.52 -3.76
C SER A 97 0.57 -4.95 -3.77
N ASN A 98 0.39 -5.67 -4.88
CA ASN A 98 0.97 -7.00 -5.06
C ASN A 98 2.50 -7.00 -5.02
N VAL A 99 3.15 -5.86 -5.27
CA VAL A 99 4.60 -5.70 -5.12
C VAL A 99 5.02 -5.76 -3.65
N GLY A 100 4.09 -5.48 -2.74
CA GLY A 100 4.30 -5.30 -1.32
C GLY A 100 4.08 -3.85 -0.91
N VAL A 101 4.89 -3.40 0.04
CA VAL A 101 4.87 -2.02 0.54
C VAL A 101 5.64 -1.11 -0.43
N VAL A 102 5.02 -0.03 -0.88
CA VAL A 102 5.65 0.98 -1.74
C VAL A 102 5.50 2.35 -1.07
N PRO A 103 6.55 2.92 -0.46
CA PRO A 103 6.52 4.31 -0.01
C PRO A 103 6.18 5.25 -1.17
N TYR A 104 5.30 6.22 -0.92
CA TYR A 104 4.65 6.97 -2.00
C TYR A 104 5.64 7.79 -2.85
N GLU A 105 6.74 8.23 -2.26
CA GLU A 105 7.81 8.96 -2.95
C GLU A 105 8.45 8.11 -4.06
N TYR A 106 8.44 6.78 -3.98
CA TYR A 106 9.03 5.92 -5.00
C TYR A 106 8.06 5.47 -6.09
N GLN A 107 6.78 5.84 -6.04
CA GLN A 107 5.76 5.30 -6.92
C GLN A 107 5.96 5.59 -8.43
N MET A 108 6.80 6.57 -8.77
CA MET A 108 7.09 6.94 -10.16
C MET A 108 8.21 6.10 -10.80
N ASN A 109 8.84 5.20 -10.04
CA ASN A 109 9.84 4.30 -10.62
C ASN A 109 9.18 3.34 -11.62
N PRO A 110 9.84 3.01 -12.76
CA PRO A 110 9.23 2.24 -13.84
C PRO A 110 8.60 0.90 -13.38
N THR A 111 9.19 0.22 -12.39
CA THR A 111 8.65 -1.02 -11.80
C THR A 111 7.21 -0.84 -11.30
N PHE A 112 6.92 0.29 -10.65
CA PHE A 112 5.59 0.56 -10.09
C PHE A 112 4.61 1.09 -11.14
N CYS A 113 5.11 1.57 -12.28
CA CYS A 113 4.30 2.01 -13.42
C CYS A 113 3.98 0.88 -14.42
N SER A 114 4.64 -0.28 -14.35
CA SER A 114 4.63 -1.30 -15.41
C SER A 114 3.76 -2.54 -15.13
N TYR A 115 2.66 -2.42 -14.39
CA TYR A 115 1.76 -3.55 -14.16
C TYR A 115 0.29 -3.17 -14.02
N ASP A 116 -0.59 -4.04 -14.46
CA ASP A 116 -2.03 -3.94 -14.21
C ASP A 116 -2.48 -5.19 -13.50
N PHE A 117 -3.01 -5.04 -12.29
CA PHE A 117 -3.55 -6.15 -11.53
C PHE A 117 -5.07 -6.03 -11.44
N PRO A 118 -5.84 -6.91 -12.11
CA PRO A 118 -7.28 -6.98 -11.88
C PRO A 118 -7.55 -7.44 -10.44
N PRO A 119 -8.62 -6.93 -9.79
CA PRO A 119 -8.99 -7.29 -8.43
C PRO A 119 -9.46 -8.76 -8.31
N ILE A 120 -9.68 -9.44 -9.44
CA ILE A 120 -10.14 -10.83 -9.54
C ILE A 120 -9.12 -11.62 -10.37
N TYR A 121 -8.63 -12.73 -9.82
CA TYR A 121 -7.84 -13.69 -10.58
C TYR A 121 -8.74 -14.41 -11.58
N ASP A 122 -8.26 -14.60 -12.81
CA ASP A 122 -8.90 -15.57 -13.70
C ASP A 122 -8.61 -16.96 -13.16
N THR A 123 -9.62 -17.55 -12.53
CA THR A 123 -9.57 -18.91 -11.99
C THR A 123 -10.30 -19.90 -12.89
N THR A 124 -10.60 -19.51 -14.13
CA THR A 124 -11.23 -20.40 -15.11
C THR A 124 -10.36 -21.63 -15.33
N GLY A 125 -10.93 -22.80 -15.11
CA GLY A 125 -10.22 -24.08 -15.31
C GLY A 125 -9.37 -24.54 -14.12
N LEU A 126 -9.33 -23.80 -13.01
CA LEU A 126 -8.66 -24.23 -11.77
C LEU A 126 -9.63 -24.99 -10.85
N GLN A 127 -9.11 -25.98 -10.13
CA GLN A 127 -9.83 -26.67 -9.06
C GLN A 127 -9.89 -25.81 -7.79
N LEU A 128 -10.84 -26.11 -6.89
CA LEU A 128 -11.03 -25.35 -5.66
C LEU A 128 -9.80 -25.41 -4.74
N GLU A 129 -9.10 -26.54 -4.71
CA GLU A 129 -7.89 -26.74 -3.94
C GLU A 129 -6.74 -25.86 -4.46
N GLU A 130 -6.60 -25.75 -5.78
CA GLU A 130 -5.60 -24.88 -6.43
C GLU A 130 -5.87 -23.41 -6.12
N ILE A 131 -7.14 -22.98 -6.25
CA ILE A 131 -7.55 -21.61 -5.91
C ILE A 131 -7.25 -21.30 -4.44
N SER A 132 -7.48 -22.25 -3.55
CA SER A 132 -7.23 -22.09 -2.11
C SER A 132 -5.75 -21.99 -1.81
N SER A 133 -4.93 -22.88 -2.36
CA SER A 133 -3.46 -22.86 -2.20
C SER A 133 -2.85 -21.56 -2.72
N MET A 134 -3.29 -21.09 -3.90
CA MET A 134 -2.85 -19.81 -4.46
C MET A 134 -3.16 -18.63 -3.53
N ARG A 135 -4.39 -18.58 -2.97
CA ARG A 135 -4.80 -17.52 -2.04
C ARG A 135 -3.93 -17.53 -0.78
N GLU A 136 -3.64 -18.70 -0.23
CA GLU A 136 -2.77 -18.85 0.95
C GLU A 136 -1.37 -18.31 0.67
N GLU A 137 -0.79 -18.62 -0.49
CA GLU A 137 0.55 -18.16 -0.87
C GLU A 137 0.60 -16.62 -1.05
N ILE A 138 -0.43 -16.03 -1.67
CA ILE A 138 -0.53 -14.58 -1.82
C ILE A 138 -0.67 -13.88 -0.46
N ILE A 139 -1.51 -14.43 0.43
CA ILE A 139 -1.67 -13.90 1.79
C ILE A 139 -0.34 -13.98 2.53
N LYS A 140 0.35 -15.13 2.44
CA LYS A 140 1.65 -15.35 3.08
C LYS A 140 2.71 -14.34 2.59
N ILE A 141 2.85 -14.16 1.28
CA ILE A 141 3.82 -13.21 0.70
C ILE A 141 3.49 -11.77 1.10
N SER A 142 2.21 -11.40 1.05
CA SER A 142 1.77 -10.07 1.44
C SER A 142 2.07 -9.82 2.92
N TYR A 143 1.78 -10.80 3.77
CA TYR A 143 2.10 -10.78 5.19
C TYR A 143 3.60 -10.62 5.44
N GLU A 144 4.44 -11.46 4.82
CA GLU A 144 5.90 -11.42 4.99
C GLU A 144 6.48 -10.06 4.57
N ARG A 145 6.03 -9.49 3.45
CA ARG A 145 6.47 -8.17 2.98
C ARG A 145 6.08 -7.04 3.93
N ILE A 146 4.82 -7.04 4.37
CA ILE A 146 4.32 -6.04 5.33
C ILE A 146 5.06 -6.16 6.67
N LEU A 147 5.23 -7.39 7.18
CA LEU A 147 5.93 -7.65 8.43
C LEU A 147 7.40 -7.21 8.37
N ARG A 148 8.13 -7.54 7.29
CA ARG A 148 9.53 -7.12 7.10
C ARG A 148 9.66 -5.60 7.11
N TYR A 149 8.80 -4.91 6.36
CA TYR A 149 8.81 -3.45 6.30
C TYR A 149 8.51 -2.82 7.67
N LEU A 150 7.41 -3.26 8.32
CA LEU A 150 7.05 -2.75 9.65
C LEU A 150 8.13 -3.05 10.69
N LYS A 151 8.75 -4.23 10.65
CA LYS A 151 9.83 -4.61 11.57
C LYS A 151 11.05 -3.71 11.40
N LYS A 152 11.47 -3.44 10.15
CA LYS A 152 12.59 -2.55 9.86
C LYS A 152 12.34 -1.14 10.38
N HIS A 153 11.13 -0.63 10.21
CA HIS A 153 10.78 0.77 10.49
C HIS A 153 10.02 0.97 11.80
N LYS A 154 9.99 -0.05 12.68
CA LYS A 154 9.23 -0.03 13.94
C LYS A 154 9.61 1.15 14.84
N ASN A 155 10.88 1.55 14.84
CA ASN A 155 11.36 2.65 15.68
C ASN A 155 11.07 4.04 15.08
N HIS A 156 10.65 4.10 13.81
CA HIS A 156 10.31 5.36 13.13
C HIS A 156 8.82 5.68 13.32
N TYR A 157 7.93 4.70 13.08
CA TYR A 157 6.48 4.92 13.19
C TYR A 157 5.96 4.59 14.58
N LYS A 158 5.32 5.57 15.21
CA LYS A 158 4.61 5.40 16.50
C LYS A 158 3.24 4.76 16.32
N LYS A 159 2.63 4.90 15.15
CA LYS A 159 1.30 4.35 14.85
C LYS A 159 1.15 4.03 13.36
N VAL A 160 0.38 2.97 13.09
CA VAL A 160 -0.05 2.57 11.75
C VAL A 160 -1.54 2.85 11.61
N ILE A 161 -1.92 3.47 10.50
CA ILE A 161 -3.30 3.68 10.10
C ILE A 161 -3.49 2.96 8.78
N THR A 162 -4.57 2.20 8.66
CA THR A 162 -4.94 1.50 7.43
C THR A 162 -6.20 2.09 6.84
N LEU A 163 -6.21 2.26 5.52
CA LEU A 163 -7.40 2.48 4.72
C LEU A 163 -7.66 1.21 3.91
N GLY A 164 -8.26 0.21 4.56
CA GLY A 164 -8.59 -1.07 3.94
C GLY A 164 -9.96 -1.58 4.38
N THR A 165 -10.52 -2.50 3.62
CA THR A 165 -11.79 -3.14 3.98
C THR A 165 -11.58 -4.09 5.18
N PRO A 166 -12.47 -4.10 6.18
CA PRO A 166 -12.34 -4.92 7.38
C PRO A 166 -12.78 -6.37 7.14
N VAL A 167 -12.22 -7.00 6.12
CA VAL A 167 -12.50 -8.40 5.73
C VAL A 167 -11.38 -9.33 6.21
N LYS A 168 -11.74 -10.54 6.62
CA LYS A 168 -10.76 -11.56 7.02
C LYS A 168 -9.82 -11.84 5.85
N TYR A 169 -8.52 -11.89 6.14
CA TYR A 169 -7.45 -12.03 5.15
C TYR A 169 -7.34 -10.90 4.12
N GLY A 170 -8.12 -9.83 4.27
CA GLY A 170 -7.90 -8.59 3.53
C GLY A 170 -6.67 -7.85 4.04
N ILE A 171 -6.24 -6.84 3.29
CA ILE A 171 -5.04 -6.04 3.59
C ILE A 171 -5.10 -5.43 5.00
N ALA A 172 -6.22 -4.84 5.41
CA ALA A 172 -6.34 -4.27 6.76
C ALA A 172 -6.16 -5.32 7.87
N HIS A 173 -6.66 -6.54 7.65
CA HIS A 173 -6.48 -7.65 8.58
C HIS A 173 -5.01 -8.09 8.64
N ILE A 174 -4.36 -8.26 7.48
CA ILE A 174 -2.94 -8.65 7.40
C ILE A 174 -2.04 -7.62 8.11
N VAL A 175 -2.27 -6.32 7.88
CA VAL A 175 -1.53 -5.26 8.57
C VAL A 175 -1.78 -5.29 10.08
N ALA A 176 -3.03 -5.46 10.51
CA ALA A 176 -3.37 -5.52 11.93
C ALA A 176 -2.67 -6.72 12.63
N THR A 177 -2.61 -7.88 11.97
CA THR A 177 -1.86 -9.04 12.46
C THR A 177 -0.37 -8.72 12.62
N ALA A 178 0.28 -8.18 11.59
CA ALA A 178 1.70 -7.82 11.64
C ALA A 178 1.99 -6.76 12.71
N CYS A 179 1.13 -5.75 12.84
CA CYS A 179 1.25 -4.72 13.87
C CYS A 179 1.11 -5.30 15.28
N SER A 180 0.16 -6.23 15.49
CA SER A 180 -0.02 -6.92 16.78
C SER A 180 1.23 -7.71 17.16
N GLU A 181 1.81 -8.48 16.24
CA GLU A 181 3.05 -9.24 16.51
C GLU A 181 4.23 -8.32 16.86
N LEU A 182 4.30 -7.15 16.24
CA LEU A 182 5.35 -6.17 16.48
C LEU A 182 5.05 -5.21 17.62
N ASN A 183 3.89 -5.29 18.29
CA ASN A 183 3.43 -4.34 19.30
C ASN A 183 3.43 -2.88 18.78
N ILE A 184 2.93 -2.67 17.56
CA ILE A 184 2.75 -1.35 16.95
C ILE A 184 1.26 -0.99 17.05
N PRO A 185 0.89 0.18 17.60
CA PRO A 185 -0.49 0.64 17.59
C PRO A 185 -1.03 0.72 16.15
N CYS A 186 -2.18 0.09 15.90
CA CYS A 186 -2.78 0.04 14.57
C CYS A 186 -4.28 0.35 14.64
N GLU A 187 -4.78 1.12 13.67
CA GLU A 187 -6.19 1.48 13.54
C GLU A 187 -6.60 1.46 12.06
N ASN A 188 -7.79 0.91 11.76
CA ASN A 188 -8.34 0.93 10.41
C ASN A 188 -9.44 2.00 10.29
N VAL A 189 -9.43 2.75 9.19
CA VAL A 189 -10.36 3.86 8.93
C VAL A 189 -11.77 3.36 8.67
N ILE A 190 -11.90 2.25 7.92
CA ILE A 190 -13.19 1.66 7.58
C ILE A 190 -13.56 0.65 8.67
N ASN A 191 -14.49 1.04 9.53
CA ASN A 191 -15.11 0.12 10.49
C ASN A 191 -16.18 -0.75 9.81
N LYS A 192 -16.76 -1.69 10.57
CA LYS A 192 -17.80 -2.59 10.05
C LYS A 192 -19.01 -1.84 9.51
N ASP A 193 -19.45 -0.78 10.20
CA ASP A 193 -20.64 -0.02 9.82
C ASP A 193 -20.46 0.71 8.48
N LEU A 194 -19.33 1.42 8.31
CA LEU A 194 -18.98 2.05 7.03
C LEU A 194 -18.83 1.00 5.93
N TYR A 195 -18.19 -0.14 6.21
CA TYR A 195 -18.07 -1.20 5.21
C TYR A 195 -19.43 -1.75 4.77
N HIS A 196 -20.31 -2.09 5.72
CA HIS A 196 -21.63 -2.63 5.41
C HIS A 196 -22.52 -1.65 4.63
N LYS A 197 -22.38 -0.35 4.89
CA LYS A 197 -23.09 0.70 4.15
C LYS A 197 -22.73 0.73 2.67
N TYR A 198 -21.46 0.48 2.33
CA TYR A 198 -20.93 0.72 1.00
C TYR A 198 -20.59 -0.54 0.20
N LYS A 199 -20.47 -1.72 0.83
CA LYS A 199 -20.00 -2.95 0.17
C LYS A 199 -20.86 -3.40 -1.01
N ASP A 200 -22.16 -3.08 -1.01
CA ASP A 200 -23.13 -3.54 -2.02
C ASP A 200 -23.54 -2.42 -3.01
N LYS A 201 -22.83 -1.29 -3.05
CA LYS A 201 -23.19 -0.11 -3.88
C LYS A 201 -22.99 -0.32 -5.39
N GLY A 202 -22.42 -1.45 -5.82
CA GLY A 202 -22.26 -1.80 -7.23
C GLY A 202 -21.21 -0.95 -7.96
N TYR A 203 -20.07 -0.68 -7.31
CA TYR A 203 -18.97 0.07 -7.91
C TYR A 203 -18.43 -0.57 -9.18
N ARG A 204 -17.89 0.27 -10.08
CA ARG A 204 -17.16 -0.23 -11.25
C ARG A 204 -15.79 -0.79 -10.83
N ASP A 205 -15.11 -0.10 -9.92
CA ASP A 205 -13.94 -0.59 -9.20
C ASP A 205 -14.27 -0.68 -7.71
N ASN A 206 -14.11 -1.85 -7.09
CA ASN A 206 -14.36 -2.04 -5.66
C ASN A 206 -13.55 -1.09 -4.76
N SER A 207 -12.44 -0.53 -5.27
CA SER A 207 -11.62 0.47 -4.59
C SER A 207 -12.30 1.85 -4.49
N GLU A 208 -13.39 2.09 -5.23
CA GLU A 208 -14.20 3.31 -5.12
C GLU A 208 -14.80 3.50 -3.72
N ILE A 209 -14.95 2.42 -2.94
CA ILE A 209 -15.33 2.52 -1.52
C ILE A 209 -14.39 3.44 -0.72
N PHE A 210 -13.09 3.49 -1.08
CA PHE A 210 -12.09 4.27 -0.34
C PHE A 210 -12.22 5.79 -0.55
N ILE A 211 -13.00 6.21 -1.57
CA ILE A 211 -13.23 7.61 -1.90
C ILE A 211 -14.67 8.06 -1.63
N GLU A 212 -15.49 7.20 -1.01
CA GLU A 212 -16.78 7.61 -0.48
C GLU A 212 -16.59 8.77 0.51
N LYS A 213 -17.47 9.76 0.43
CA LYS A 213 -17.34 11.01 1.22
C LYS A 213 -17.14 10.73 2.71
N GLU A 214 -17.96 9.86 3.28
CA GLU A 214 -17.88 9.51 4.72
C GLU A 214 -16.59 8.74 5.08
N VAL A 215 -16.04 7.98 4.13
CA VAL A 215 -14.75 7.29 4.32
C VAL A 215 -13.61 8.30 4.35
N LEU A 216 -13.60 9.29 3.45
CA LEU A 216 -12.60 10.36 3.43
C LEU A 216 -12.73 11.28 4.65
N GLU A 217 -13.94 11.56 5.11
CA GLU A 217 -14.20 12.30 6.36
C GLU A 217 -13.70 11.52 7.59
N SER A 218 -13.91 10.19 7.61
CA SER A 218 -13.37 9.31 8.66
C SER A 218 -11.84 9.32 8.66
N LEU A 219 -11.21 9.22 7.47
CA LEU A 219 -9.76 9.32 7.31
C LEU A 219 -9.25 10.65 7.89
N ASP A 220 -9.84 11.78 7.48
CA ASP A 220 -9.44 13.11 7.93
C ASP A 220 -9.53 13.23 9.47
N LYS A 221 -10.65 12.78 10.06
CA LYS A 221 -10.86 12.79 11.50
C LYS A 221 -9.83 11.94 12.26
N ILE A 222 -9.54 10.73 11.77
CA ILE A 222 -8.57 9.82 12.40
C ILE A 222 -7.16 10.39 12.29
N LEU A 223 -6.75 10.89 11.12
CA LEU A 223 -5.43 11.51 10.95
C LEU A 223 -5.28 12.73 11.86
N LYS A 224 -6.27 13.62 11.89
CA LYS A 224 -6.29 14.80 12.76
C LYS A 224 -6.10 14.45 14.23
N ARG A 225 -6.92 13.52 14.73
CA ARG A 225 -6.88 13.09 16.14
C ARG A 225 -5.49 12.56 16.51
N ASN A 226 -4.94 11.67 15.69
CA ASN A 226 -3.66 11.03 15.96
C ASN A 226 -2.47 12.00 15.82
N CYS A 227 -2.52 12.97 14.90
CA CYS A 227 -1.49 14.00 14.81
C CYS A 227 -1.48 14.90 16.05
N SER A 228 -2.65 15.33 16.52
CA SER A 228 -2.77 16.15 17.74
C SER A 228 -2.35 15.41 19.03
N GLU A 229 -2.48 14.08 19.07
CA GLU A 229 -1.98 13.27 20.19
C GLU A 229 -0.44 13.23 20.25
N LEU A 230 0.24 13.40 19.11
CA LEU A 230 1.71 13.41 19.01
C LEU A 230 2.32 14.79 19.26
N GLU A 231 1.52 15.83 19.45
CA GLU A 231 1.96 17.20 19.78
C GLU A 231 1.95 17.48 21.29
N LYS A 232 1.41 16.54 22.08
CA LYS A 232 1.35 16.59 23.54
C LYS A 232 2.51 15.86 24.17
#